data_AF-A0A1X0KEB8-F1
#
_entry.id   AF-A0A1X0KEB8-F1
#
_cell.length_a   1.000
_cell.length_b   1.000
_cell.length_c   1.000
_cell.angle_alpha   90.00
_cell.angle_beta   90.00
_cell.angle_gamma   90.00
#
_symmetry.space_group_name_H-M   'P 1'
#
loop_
_entity.id
_entity.type
_entity.pdbx_description
1 polymer ?
#
loop_
_entity_poly.entity_id
_entity_poly.type
_entity_poly.pdbx_seq_one_letter_code
_entity_poly.pdbx_strand_id
1 'polypeptide(L)'
;MPQRLTRLGQFVSRYGLAVVLAWIGFGKYVKMESRVLIEHSPLMSWIYDVFSVATVARGLGTVEIVAAVLIALRPRWPRASAAGSALAVVLFLGTLSFLVTTPGVVASRAGGIPVLSALPGQFLLKDLVLIGVAVWTLGDALSASRARVVQHALIG
;
A
#
# COMPACT_ATOMS: atom_id res chain seq x y z
N MET A 1 -25.64 -18.45 -5.87
CA MET A 1 -24.22 -18.55 -6.29
C MET A 1 -23.47 -17.21 -6.35
N PRO A 2 -23.98 -16.11 -6.95
CA PRO A 2 -23.19 -14.87 -7.13
C PRO A 2 -22.75 -14.22 -5.82
N GLN A 3 -23.63 -14.19 -4.80
CA GLN A 3 -23.30 -13.59 -3.50
C GLN A 3 -22.13 -14.28 -2.78
N ARG A 4 -21.95 -15.60 -2.95
CA ARG A 4 -20.82 -16.33 -2.35
C ARG A 4 -19.50 -15.94 -3.01
N LEU A 5 -19.51 -15.79 -4.33
CA LEU A 5 -18.34 -15.36 -5.09
C LEU A 5 -17.94 -13.93 -4.74
N THR A 6 -18.90 -13.02 -4.60
CA THR A 6 -18.63 -11.64 -4.13
C THR A 6 -17.98 -11.64 -2.75
N ARG A 7 -18.52 -12.39 -1.78
CA ARG A 7 -17.92 -12.49 -0.43
C ARG A 7 -16.51 -13.05 -0.46
N LEU A 8 -16.26 -14.07 -1.30
CA LEU A 8 -14.93 -14.62 -1.49
C LEU A 8 -13.97 -13.58 -2.07
N GLY A 9 -14.38 -12.85 -3.11
CA GLY A 9 -13.58 -11.78 -3.70
C GLY A 9 -13.25 -10.67 -2.70
N GLN A 10 -14.22 -10.27 -1.87
CA GLN A 10 -14.01 -9.31 -0.78
C GLN A 10 -13.00 -9.81 0.26
N PHE A 11 -13.12 -11.09 0.65
CA PHE A 11 -12.20 -11.73 1.58
C PHE A 11 -10.77 -11.76 1.00
N VAL A 12 -10.62 -12.30 -0.22
CA VAL A 12 -9.35 -12.39 -0.93
C VAL A 12 -8.72 -11.02 -1.12
N SER A 13 -9.50 -10.01 -1.50
CA SER A 13 -8.99 -8.64 -1.70
C SER A 13 -8.46 -8.05 -0.40
N ARG A 14 -9.19 -8.17 0.72
CA ARG A 14 -8.73 -7.66 2.02
C ARG A 14 -7.47 -8.33 2.51
N TYR A 15 -7.45 -9.66 2.56
CA TYR A 15 -6.31 -10.38 3.11
C TYR A 15 -5.14 -10.42 2.13
N GLY A 16 -5.39 -10.41 0.83
CA GLY A 16 -4.39 -10.18 -0.20
C GLY A 16 -3.71 -8.82 -0.04
N LEU A 17 -4.47 -7.75 0.18
CA LEU A 17 -3.92 -6.42 0.48
C LEU A 17 -3.03 -6.43 1.72
N ALA A 18 -3.50 -7.06 2.81
CA ALA A 18 -2.73 -7.18 4.05
C ALA A 18 -1.43 -7.97 3.84
N VAL A 19 -1.46 -9.11 3.14
CA VAL A 19 -0.27 -9.90 2.84
C VAL A 19 0.71 -9.11 1.98
N VAL A 20 0.24 -8.41 0.95
CA VAL A 20 1.11 -7.59 0.07
C VAL A 20 1.80 -6.48 0.86
N LEU A 21 1.07 -5.73 1.69
CA LEU A 21 1.66 -4.69 2.54
C LEU A 21 2.67 -5.26 3.54
N ALA A 22 2.34 -6.37 4.20
CA ALA A 22 3.25 -7.02 5.14
C ALA A 22 4.53 -7.50 4.44
N TRP A 23 4.42 -8.08 3.24
CA TRP A 23 5.57 -8.58 2.48
C TRP A 23 6.46 -7.45 1.96
N ILE A 24 5.86 -6.37 1.43
CA ILE A 24 6.60 -5.17 1.00
C ILE A 24 7.32 -4.54 2.18
N GLY A 25 6.63 -4.37 3.32
CA GLY A 25 7.20 -3.79 4.53
C GLY A 25 8.34 -4.63 5.10
N PHE A 26 8.14 -5.94 5.22
CA PHE A 26 9.19 -6.87 5.66
C PHE A 26 10.41 -6.85 4.73
N GLY A 27 10.18 -6.77 3.41
CA GLY A 27 11.23 -6.64 2.41
C GLY A 27 12.17 -5.45 2.64
N LYS A 28 11.70 -4.36 3.28
CA LYS A 28 12.53 -3.19 3.63
C LYS A 28 13.50 -3.44 4.80
N TYR A 29 13.29 -4.50 5.58
CA TYR A 29 14.23 -4.96 6.61
C TYR A 29 15.19 -6.03 6.07
N VAL A 30 14.71 -6.89 5.16
CA VAL A 30 15.52 -7.97 4.57
C VAL A 30 16.53 -7.45 3.55
N LYS A 31 16.21 -6.40 2.79
CA LYS A 31 17.15 -5.76 1.83
C LYS A 31 18.25 -4.94 2.52
N MET A 32 18.82 -5.45 3.61
CA MET A 32 20.05 -4.96 4.24
C MET A 32 21.29 -5.38 3.41
N GLU A 33 21.22 -5.20 2.08
CA GLU A 33 22.38 -5.14 1.20
C GLU A 33 22.30 -3.83 0.42
N SER A 34 22.60 -2.75 1.12
CA SER A 34 22.93 -1.46 0.53
C SER A 34 24.21 -1.60 -0.27
N ARG A 35 24.11 -1.69 -1.61
CA ARG A 35 25.17 -1.21 -2.52
C ARG A 35 24.76 -1.07 -3.99
N VAL A 36 23.85 -1.89 -4.53
CA VAL A 36 23.81 -2.04 -6.01
C VAL A 36 22.81 -1.11 -6.75
N LEU A 37 21.98 -0.31 -6.05
CA LEU A 37 21.02 0.60 -6.72
C LEU A 37 21.10 2.09 -6.33
N ILE A 38 22.03 2.49 -5.46
CA ILE A 38 21.97 3.79 -4.74
C ILE A 38 23.00 4.83 -5.25
N GLU A 39 23.86 4.49 -6.21
CA GLU A 39 24.95 5.40 -6.67
C GLU A 39 24.55 6.43 -7.76
N HIS A 40 23.31 6.47 -8.26
CA HIS A 40 23.00 7.23 -9.49
C HIS A 40 21.79 8.19 -9.46
N SER A 41 21.35 8.73 -8.31
CA SER A 41 20.26 9.75 -8.32
C SER A 41 20.61 11.06 -7.60
N PRO A 42 20.83 12.17 -8.33
CA PRO A 42 21.15 13.50 -7.79
C PRO A 42 20.01 14.19 -7.02
N LEU A 43 18.77 13.71 -7.16
CA LEU A 43 17.57 14.36 -6.60
C LEU A 43 17.29 14.02 -5.13
N MET A 44 17.97 13.00 -4.59
CA MET A 44 17.82 12.54 -3.22
C MET A 44 18.97 12.98 -2.30
N SER A 45 20.00 13.67 -2.79
CA SER A 45 21.21 14.05 -2.02
C SER A 45 20.88 14.75 -0.69
N TRP A 46 19.89 15.64 -0.67
CA TRP A 46 19.53 16.45 0.51
C TRP A 46 18.81 15.69 1.63
N ILE A 47 18.16 14.55 1.36
CA ILE A 47 17.51 13.74 2.40
C ILE A 47 18.50 12.84 3.14
N TYR A 48 19.68 12.59 2.54
CA TYR A 48 20.78 11.85 3.15
C TYR A 48 21.54 12.65 4.21
N ASP A 49 21.35 13.97 4.28
CA ASP A 49 21.99 14.84 5.28
C ASP A 49 21.29 14.84 6.65
N VAL A 50 20.08 14.26 6.77
CA VAL A 50 19.28 14.30 8.01
C VAL A 50 18.90 12.91 8.56
N PHE A 51 18.61 11.91 7.71
CA PHE A 51 18.39 10.51 8.13
C PHE A 51 18.93 9.56 7.06
N SER A 52 19.61 8.48 7.46
CA SER A 52 20.07 7.48 6.48
C SER A 52 18.88 6.86 5.72
N VAL A 53 19.03 6.61 4.41
CA VAL A 53 17.96 5.98 3.60
C VAL A 53 17.48 4.65 4.18
N ALA A 54 18.37 3.93 4.87
CA ALA A 54 18.00 2.73 5.62
C ALA A 54 17.00 3.01 6.75
N THR A 55 17.08 4.17 7.40
CA THR A 55 16.15 4.57 8.49
C THR A 55 14.79 4.96 7.94
N VAL A 56 14.75 5.73 6.84
CA VAL A 56 13.48 6.05 6.15
C VAL A 56 12.82 4.79 5.60
N ALA A 57 13.60 3.89 4.97
CA ALA A 57 13.10 2.62 4.47
C ALA A 57 12.54 1.74 5.59
N ARG A 58 13.25 1.62 6.72
CA ARG A 58 12.76 0.88 7.90
C ARG A 58 11.48 1.52 8.48
N GLY A 59 11.43 2.85 8.59
CA GLY A 59 10.25 3.57 9.05
C GLY A 59 9.02 3.29 8.18
N LEU A 60 9.16 3.41 6.86
CA LEU A 60 8.09 3.07 5.92
C LEU A 60 7.71 1.58 5.99
N GLY A 61 8.69 0.69 6.18
CA GLY A 61 8.44 -0.74 6.38
C GLY A 61 7.60 -1.02 7.62
N THR A 62 7.88 -0.34 8.73
CA THR A 62 7.06 -0.41 9.94
C THR A 62 5.62 0.01 9.64
N VAL A 63 5.44 1.14 8.96
CA VAL A 63 4.10 1.69 8.66
C VAL A 63 3.30 0.73 7.77
N GLU A 64 3.94 0.10 6.77
CA GLU A 64 3.32 -0.91 5.91
C GLU A 64 2.86 -2.15 6.70
N ILE A 65 3.70 -2.67 7.59
CA ILE A 65 3.36 -3.82 8.45
C ILE A 65 2.22 -3.45 9.41
N VAL A 66 2.27 -2.26 10.02
CA VAL A 66 1.20 -1.77 10.89
C VAL A 66 -0.12 -1.65 10.12
N ALA A 67 -0.09 -1.06 8.92
CA ALA A 67 -1.27 -0.97 8.06
C ALA A 67 -1.84 -2.37 7.73
N ALA A 68 -0.99 -3.34 7.39
CA ALA A 68 -1.39 -4.71 7.13
C ALA A 68 -2.12 -5.36 8.31
N VAL A 69 -1.53 -5.27 9.51
CA VAL A 69 -2.12 -5.83 10.75
C VAL A 69 -3.48 -5.17 11.02
N LEU A 70 -3.55 -3.84 10.95
CA LEU A 70 -4.78 -3.10 11.18
C LEU A 70 -5.90 -3.52 10.20
N ILE A 71 -5.59 -3.65 8.90
CA ILE A 71 -6.53 -4.10 7.87
C ILE A 71 -7.05 -5.52 8.17
N ALA A 72 -6.17 -6.44 8.59
CA ALA A 72 -6.53 -7.82 8.91
C ALA A 72 -7.46 -7.93 10.14
N LEU A 73 -7.39 -6.97 11.08
CA LEU A 73 -8.20 -6.97 12.31
C LEU A 73 -9.67 -6.58 12.10
N ARG A 74 -10.09 -6.36 10.85
CA ARG A 74 -11.45 -5.94 10.50
C ARG A 74 -12.59 -6.72 11.16
N PRO A 75 -12.59 -8.08 11.26
CA PRO A 75 -13.71 -8.81 11.84
C PRO A 75 -13.97 -8.45 13.32
N ARG A 76 -12.93 -8.06 14.07
CA ARG A 76 -13.03 -7.72 15.49
C ARG A 76 -13.11 -6.22 15.71
N TRP A 77 -12.28 -5.43 15.01
CA TRP A 77 -12.14 -3.99 15.22
C TRP A 77 -12.25 -3.20 13.90
N PRO A 78 -13.48 -2.90 13.43
CA PRO A 78 -13.68 -2.17 12.18
C PRO A 78 -13.04 -0.78 12.15
N ARG A 79 -13.01 -0.06 13.28
CA ARG A 79 -12.35 1.26 13.35
C ARG A 79 -10.84 1.17 13.16
N ALA A 80 -10.19 0.16 13.76
CA ALA A 80 -8.76 -0.09 13.58
C ALA A 80 -8.45 -0.42 12.11
N SER A 81 -9.28 -1.27 11.48
CA SER A 81 -9.16 -1.55 10.05
C SER A 81 -9.36 -0.33 9.17
N ALA A 82 -10.25 0.61 9.52
CA ALA A 82 -10.40 1.84 8.77
C ALA A 82 -9.11 2.68 8.82
N ALA A 83 -8.47 2.80 10.00
CA ALA A 83 -7.18 3.48 10.12
C ALA A 83 -6.08 2.81 9.27
N GLY A 84 -5.98 1.48 9.32
CA GLY A 84 -5.03 0.73 8.48
C GLY A 84 -5.27 0.91 6.98
N SER A 85 -6.53 0.87 6.55
CA SER A 85 -6.90 1.10 5.15
C SER A 85 -6.60 2.54 4.70
N ALA A 86 -6.83 3.54 5.55
CA ALA A 86 -6.47 4.93 5.25
C ALA A 86 -4.95 5.11 5.10
N LEU A 87 -4.16 4.50 5.99
CA LEU A 87 -2.70 4.47 5.87
C LEU A 87 -2.26 3.82 4.56
N ALA A 88 -2.86 2.69 4.18
CA ALA A 88 -2.58 2.02 2.91
C ALA A 88 -2.86 2.91 1.69
N VAL A 89 -3.97 3.66 1.69
CA VAL A 89 -4.27 4.63 0.63
C VAL A 89 -3.16 5.68 0.51
N VAL A 90 -2.72 6.27 1.63
CA VAL A 90 -1.64 7.26 1.64
C VAL A 90 -0.33 6.66 1.12
N LEU A 91 0.02 5.44 1.55
CA LEU A 91 1.21 4.74 1.09
C LEU A 91 1.19 4.50 -0.42
N PHE A 92 0.08 3.99 -0.97
CA PHE A 92 -0.03 3.73 -2.41
C PHE A 92 -0.11 5.01 -3.24
N LEU A 93 -0.68 6.10 -2.73
CA LEU A 93 -0.57 7.40 -3.39
C LEU A 93 0.88 7.86 -3.46
N GLY A 94 1.63 7.68 -2.36
CA GLY A 94 3.06 7.93 -2.33
C GLY A 94 3.81 7.12 -3.38
N THR A 95 3.57 5.80 -3.49
CA THR A 95 4.25 4.97 -4.49
C THR A 95 3.81 5.29 -5.92
N LEU A 96 2.52 5.53 -6.16
CA LEU A 96 2.02 5.92 -7.48
C LEU A 96 2.55 7.27 -7.93
N SER A 97 2.88 8.19 -7.01
CA SER A 97 3.52 9.45 -7.37
C SER A 97 4.83 9.25 -8.14
N PHE A 98 5.55 8.15 -7.88
CA PHE A 98 6.79 7.82 -8.57
C PHE A 98 6.60 7.55 -10.06
N LEU A 99 5.42 7.11 -10.51
CA LEU A 99 5.13 6.96 -11.94
C LEU A 99 5.28 8.29 -12.71
N VAL A 100 5.04 9.41 -12.04
CA VAL A 100 5.10 10.75 -12.64
C VAL A 100 6.40 11.47 -12.29
N THR A 101 6.90 11.28 -11.06
CA THR A 101 8.04 12.06 -10.55
C THR A 101 9.39 11.41 -10.79
N THR A 102 9.45 10.11 -11.08
CA THR A 102 10.72 9.38 -11.16
C THR A 102 11.22 9.26 -12.61
N PRO A 103 12.42 9.78 -12.93
CA PRO A 103 13.06 9.57 -14.23
C PRO A 103 13.32 8.07 -14.47
N GLY A 104 13.11 7.59 -15.71
CA GLY A 104 13.35 6.19 -16.09
C GLY A 104 12.16 5.24 -15.87
N VAL A 105 11.00 5.74 -15.43
CA VAL A 105 9.74 4.97 -15.43
C VAL A 105 9.31 4.59 -16.84
N VAL A 106 9.49 5.51 -17.80
CA VAL A 106 9.21 5.27 -19.22
C VAL A 106 10.54 4.94 -19.90
N ALA A 107 10.69 3.70 -20.36
CA ALA A 107 11.89 3.22 -21.04
C ALA A 107 11.97 3.71 -22.49
N SER A 108 10.85 3.74 -23.19
CA SER A 108 10.75 4.19 -24.57
C SER A 108 9.33 4.63 -24.90
N ARG A 109 9.12 5.25 -26.06
CA ARG A 109 7.79 5.49 -26.61
C ARG A 109 7.67 4.76 -27.94
N ALA A 110 6.76 3.81 -28.02
CA ALA A 110 6.45 3.10 -29.26
C ALA A 110 5.11 3.64 -29.80
N GLY A 111 5.11 4.25 -30.99
CA GLY A 111 3.88 4.79 -31.59
C GLY A 111 3.16 5.85 -30.74
N GLY A 112 3.89 6.63 -29.93
CA GLY A 112 3.32 7.62 -29.01
C GLY A 112 2.88 7.08 -27.65
N ILE A 113 2.86 5.76 -27.45
CA ILE A 113 2.48 5.13 -26.18
C ILE A 113 3.74 4.96 -25.30
N PRO A 114 3.72 5.42 -24.04
CA PRO A 114 4.83 5.23 -23.12
C PRO A 114 4.97 3.75 -22.73
N VAL A 115 6.13 3.17 -23.01
CA VAL A 115 6.52 1.81 -22.61
C VAL A 115 7.21 1.89 -21.25
N LEU A 116 6.62 1.25 -20.25
CA LEU A 116 7.17 1.26 -18.90
C LEU A 116 8.38 0.35 -18.77
N SER A 117 9.43 0.83 -18.10
CA SER A 117 10.59 0.03 -17.73
C SER A 117 10.17 -1.13 -16.81
N ALA A 118 10.90 -2.25 -16.88
CA ALA A 118 10.64 -3.39 -15.99
C ALA A 118 10.73 -2.99 -14.51
N LEU A 119 11.74 -2.17 -14.17
CA LEU A 119 11.88 -1.50 -12.88
C LEU A 119 12.26 -0.03 -13.10
N PRO A 120 11.57 0.94 -12.49
CA PRO A 120 10.44 0.77 -11.56
C PRO A 120 9.04 0.74 -12.22
N GLY A 121 8.91 1.03 -13.52
CA GLY A 121 7.63 1.38 -14.13
C GLY A 121 6.53 0.31 -14.02
N GLN A 122 6.78 -0.90 -14.51
CA GLN A 122 5.80 -1.99 -14.48
C GLN A 122 5.48 -2.46 -13.04
N PHE A 123 6.47 -2.40 -12.15
CA PHE A 123 6.28 -2.75 -10.74
C PHE A 123 5.26 -1.85 -10.03
N LEU A 124 5.18 -0.56 -10.41
CA LEU A 124 4.28 0.40 -9.80
C LEU A 124 2.81 0.24 -10.27
N LEU A 125 2.57 -0.39 -11.42
CA LEU A 125 1.20 -0.57 -11.92
C LEU A 125 0.31 -1.39 -11.00
N LYS A 126 0.87 -2.36 -10.27
CA LYS A 126 0.11 -3.17 -9.30
C LYS A 126 -0.50 -2.28 -8.20
N ASP A 127 0.16 -1.18 -7.86
CA ASP A 127 -0.27 -0.29 -6.79
C ASP A 127 -1.57 0.46 -7.16
N LEU A 128 -1.87 0.59 -8.46
CA LEU A 128 -3.14 1.14 -8.95
C LEU A 128 -4.33 0.23 -8.60
N VAL A 129 -4.14 -1.08 -8.64
CA VAL A 129 -5.16 -2.04 -8.21
C VAL A 129 -5.25 -2.05 -6.68
N LEU A 130 -4.10 -2.03 -6.00
CA LEU A 130 -4.04 -2.09 -4.54
C LEU A 130 -4.64 -0.87 -3.86
N ILE A 131 -4.48 0.34 -4.42
CA ILE A 131 -5.16 1.54 -3.91
C ILE A 131 -6.68 1.41 -4.04
N GLY A 132 -7.19 0.85 -5.14
CA GLY A 132 -8.62 0.59 -5.30
C GLY A 132 -9.15 -0.37 -4.23
N VAL A 133 -8.39 -1.45 -3.95
CA VAL A 133 -8.71 -2.38 -2.86
C VAL A 133 -8.62 -1.69 -1.50
N ALA A 134 -7.62 -0.83 -1.27
CA ALA A 134 -7.46 -0.09 -0.01
C ALA A 134 -8.65 0.83 0.24
N VAL A 135 -9.08 1.61 -0.76
CA VAL A 135 -10.28 2.46 -0.69
C VAL A 135 -11.53 1.61 -0.42
N TRP A 136 -11.69 0.47 -1.10
CA TRP A 136 -12.79 -0.45 -0.84
C TRP A 136 -12.78 -0.97 0.61
N THR A 137 -11.62 -1.41 1.12
CA THR A 137 -11.50 -1.88 2.51
C THR A 137 -11.80 -0.78 3.54
N LEU A 138 -11.43 0.47 3.25
CA LEU A 138 -11.74 1.64 4.08
C LEU A 138 -13.26 1.87 4.16
N GLY A 139 -13.94 1.93 3.00
CA GLY A 139 -15.38 2.15 2.95
C GLY A 139 -16.16 1.03 3.64
N ASP A 140 -15.75 -0.22 3.44
CA ASP A 140 -16.33 -1.35 4.13
C ASP A 140 -16.11 -1.21 5.66
N ALA A 141 -14.91 -0.78 6.11
CA ALA A 141 -14.54 -0.67 7.52
C ALA A 141 -15.37 0.37 8.27
N LEU A 142 -15.55 1.53 7.64
CA LEU A 142 -16.42 2.59 8.13
C LEU A 142 -17.87 2.10 8.22
N SER A 143 -18.37 1.40 7.20
CA SER A 143 -19.74 0.88 7.18
C SER A 143 -20.01 -0.10 8.32
N ALA A 144 -19.12 -1.06 8.55
CA ALA A 144 -19.26 -1.99 9.67
C ALA A 144 -19.11 -1.31 11.04
N SER A 145 -18.30 -0.25 11.15
CA SER A 145 -18.20 0.51 12.39
C SER A 145 -19.51 1.22 12.73
N ARG A 146 -20.18 1.81 11.74
CA ARG A 146 -21.48 2.47 11.90
C ARG A 146 -22.56 1.48 12.31
N ALA A 147 -22.59 0.30 11.70
CA ALA A 147 -23.55 -0.75 12.04
C ALA A 147 -23.44 -1.19 13.51
N ARG A 148 -22.23 -1.33 14.05
CA ARG A 148 -22.04 -1.69 15.48
C ARG A 148 -22.46 -0.59 16.44
N VAL A 149 -22.27 0.68 16.08
CA VAL A 149 -22.71 1.81 16.92
C VAL A 149 -24.24 1.83 17.00
N VAL A 150 -24.91 1.69 15.85
CA VAL A 150 -26.37 1.62 15.79
C VAL A 150 -26.88 0.43 16.60
N GLN A 151 -26.25 -0.74 16.46
CA GLN A 151 -26.64 -1.92 17.21
C GLN A 151 -26.53 -1.67 18.72
N HIS A 152 -25.40 -1.19 19.24
CA HIS A 152 -25.26 -0.90 20.67
C HIS A 152 -26.28 0.13 21.20
N ALA A 153 -26.65 1.13 20.39
CA ALA A 153 -27.64 2.15 20.77
C ALA A 153 -29.08 1.62 20.82
N LEU A 154 -29.38 0.47 20.21
CA LEU A 154 -30.71 -0.15 20.21
C LEU A 154 -30.91 -1.17 21.35
N ILE A 155 -29.83 -1.65 21.96
CA ILE A 155 -29.83 -2.67 23.03
C ILE A 155 -29.44 -2.12 24.40
N GLY A 156 -29.03 -0.85 24.50
CA GLY A 156 -28.75 -0.14 25.75
C GLY A 156 -29.85 0.86 26.06
#